data_AF-A0A357BIY6-F1
#
_entry.id   AF-A0A357BIY6-F1
#
_cell.length_a   1.000
_cell.length_b   1.000
_cell.length_c   1.000
_cell.angle_alpha   90.00
_cell.angle_beta   90.00
_cell.angle_gamma   90.00
#
_symmetry.space_group_name_H-M   'P 1'
#
loop_
_entity.id
_entity.type
_entity.pdbx_description
1 polymer ?
#
loop_
_entity_poly.entity_id
_entity_poly.type
_entity_poly.pdbx_seq_one_letter_code
_entity_poly.pdbx_strand_id
1 'polypeptide(L)'
;MNTKSRANPTFKKFQKQVKDFALEKPWYFAGIVVFGIIVFFRLLSSLEILPEKQEPKEVTKGMVIEKGDSLMWVGMELAPLSRSIRKEFNIQAKIKGMFVIDEGKQLAQKYGVKTGDVIVAIGRKPVATARAFVKVANSVQYTEGILLDINRDGKTLYIAIPFEYQYGPLLGPNKGSWQLGSPFSGKVFQYGPVFK
;
A
#
# COMPACT_ATOMS: atom_id res chain seq x y z
N MET A 1 58.35 15.42 27.73
CA MET A 1 59.39 15.86 26.78
C MET A 1 59.54 14.83 25.66
N ASN A 2 59.12 15.22 24.45
CA ASN A 2 59.55 14.80 23.11
C ASN A 2 59.88 13.31 22.82
N THR A 3 58.87 12.51 22.47
CA THR A 3 59.06 11.26 21.74
C THR A 3 59.23 11.56 20.25
N LYS A 4 60.45 11.89 19.81
CA LYS A 4 60.78 11.89 18.37
C LYS A 4 60.66 10.46 17.86
N SER A 5 59.53 10.15 17.23
CA SER A 5 59.27 8.90 16.53
C SER A 5 60.40 8.61 15.55
N ARG A 6 61.22 7.59 15.84
CA ARG A 6 62.20 7.05 14.89
C ARG A 6 61.42 6.34 13.80
N ALA A 7 61.09 7.07 12.74
CA ALA A 7 60.53 6.50 11.53
C ALA A 7 61.43 5.37 11.01
N ASN A 8 60.84 4.18 10.85
CA ASN A 8 61.51 2.96 10.41
C ASN A 8 62.27 3.21 9.08
N PRO A 9 63.59 2.96 9.01
CA PRO A 9 64.39 3.25 7.83
C PRO A 9 63.94 2.45 6.58
N THR A 10 63.41 1.24 6.79
CA THR A 10 62.81 0.42 5.73
C THR A 10 61.57 1.09 5.15
N PHE A 11 60.76 1.71 6.01
CA PHE A 11 59.57 2.45 5.59
C PHE A 11 59.93 3.73 4.83
N LYS A 12 60.99 4.46 5.24
CA LYS A 12 61.48 5.61 4.48
C LYS A 12 62.00 5.24 3.09
N LYS A 13 62.71 4.10 2.97
CA LYS A 13 63.18 3.58 1.67
C LYS A 13 62.02 3.19 0.76
N PHE A 14 61.00 2.55 1.32
CA PHE A 14 59.76 2.23 0.62
C PHE A 14 59.00 3.49 0.17
N GLN A 15 58.85 4.49 1.05
CA GLN A 15 58.22 5.77 0.71
C GLN A 15 58.94 6.48 -0.43
N LYS A 16 60.28 6.42 -0.43
CA LYS A 16 61.09 6.98 -1.52
C LYS A 16 60.88 6.22 -2.83
N GLN A 17 60.91 4.88 -2.80
CA GLN A 17 60.63 4.06 -3.99
C GLN A 17 59.23 4.30 -4.56
N VAL A 18 58.21 4.42 -3.71
CA VAL A 18 56.84 4.70 -4.16
C VAL A 18 56.74 6.09 -4.79
N LYS A 19 57.43 7.11 -4.22
CA LYS A 19 57.48 8.46 -4.78
C LYS A 19 58.21 8.52 -6.12
N ASP A 20 59.36 7.87 -6.21
CA ASP A 20 60.18 7.85 -7.42
C ASP A 20 59.44 7.11 -8.56
N PHE A 21 58.75 6.01 -8.23
CA PHE A 21 57.90 5.27 -9.17
C PHE A 21 56.64 6.06 -9.61
N ALA A 22 56.07 6.87 -8.72
CA ALA A 22 54.94 7.75 -9.03
C ALA A 22 55.29 8.91 -9.97
N LEU A 23 56.55 9.36 -9.95
CA LEU A 23 57.06 10.39 -10.85
C LEU A 23 57.39 9.83 -12.25
N GLU A 24 57.79 8.55 -12.33
CA GLU A 24 58.18 7.91 -13.59
C GLU A 24 56.98 7.51 -14.46
N LYS A 25 55.84 7.13 -13.85
CA LYS A 25 54.61 6.74 -14.56
C LYS A 25 53.38 7.47 -13.99
N PRO A 26 53.27 8.79 -14.20
CA PRO A 26 52.20 9.61 -13.59
C PRO A 26 50.79 9.15 -14.02
N TRP A 27 50.65 8.68 -15.26
CA TRP A 27 49.40 8.13 -15.79
C TRP A 27 48.95 6.83 -15.09
N TYR A 28 49.90 6.04 -14.55
CA TYR A 28 49.60 4.77 -13.88
C TYR A 28 49.08 4.99 -12.45
N PHE A 29 49.62 5.97 -11.73
CA PHE A 29 49.09 6.36 -10.41
C PHE A 29 47.79 7.15 -10.51
N ALA A 30 47.62 7.99 -11.54
CA ALA A 30 46.31 8.56 -11.85
C ALA A 30 45.28 7.43 -12.06
N GLY A 31 45.64 6.38 -12.80
CA GLY A 31 44.82 5.18 -12.98
C GLY A 31 44.52 4.42 -11.68
N ILE A 32 45.50 4.18 -10.81
CA ILE A 32 45.29 3.45 -9.54
C ILE A 32 44.48 4.26 -8.52
N VAL A 33 44.68 5.58 -8.44
CA VAL A 33 43.88 6.44 -7.55
C VAL A 33 42.45 6.54 -8.06
N VAL A 34 42.25 6.66 -9.37
CA VAL A 34 40.92 6.64 -9.99
C VAL A 34 40.27 5.26 -9.85
N PHE A 35 41.01 4.17 -10.04
CA PHE A 35 40.49 2.80 -9.88
C PHE A 35 40.22 2.47 -8.42
N GLY A 36 41.05 2.94 -7.48
CA GLY A 36 40.82 2.83 -6.05
C GLY A 36 39.60 3.64 -5.62
N ILE A 37 39.41 4.85 -6.13
CA ILE A 37 38.21 5.67 -5.91
C ILE A 37 36.98 5.03 -6.57
N ILE A 38 37.09 4.42 -7.75
CA ILE A 38 35.99 3.71 -8.43
C ILE A 38 35.64 2.42 -7.71
N VAL A 39 36.61 1.64 -7.24
CA VAL A 39 36.37 0.44 -6.45
C VAL A 39 35.81 0.82 -5.08
N PHE A 40 36.30 1.90 -4.47
CA PHE A 40 35.76 2.45 -3.24
C PHE A 40 34.33 3.01 -3.44
N PHE A 41 34.03 3.69 -4.54
CA PHE A 41 32.67 4.12 -4.91
C PHE A 41 31.77 2.93 -5.24
N ARG A 42 32.28 1.88 -5.90
CA ARG A 42 31.52 0.66 -6.24
C ARG A 42 31.29 -0.22 -5.00
N LEU A 43 32.18 -0.14 -4.01
CA LEU A 43 32.04 -0.75 -2.69
C LEU A 43 31.18 0.11 -1.75
N LEU A 44 31.21 1.44 -1.87
CA LEU A 44 30.30 2.37 -1.18
C LEU A 44 28.88 2.32 -1.75
N SER A 45 28.70 2.14 -3.05
CA SER A 45 27.41 1.80 -3.68
C SER A 45 26.91 0.41 -3.28
N SER A 46 27.78 -0.47 -2.78
CA SER A 46 27.36 -1.73 -2.14
C SER A 46 27.05 -1.56 -0.63
N LEU A 47 27.52 -0.47 -0.03
CA LEU A 47 27.16 0.01 1.31
C LEU A 47 26.12 1.13 1.23
N GLU A 48 25.44 1.25 0.09
CA GLU A 48 24.24 2.04 -0.04
C GLU A 48 23.21 1.33 0.83
N ILE A 49 23.16 1.79 2.09
CA ILE A 49 22.01 1.73 2.98
C ILE A 49 20.83 1.83 2.05
N LEU A 50 20.14 0.71 1.91
CA LEU A 50 18.96 0.59 1.09
C LEU A 50 18.17 1.88 1.39
N PRO A 51 17.74 2.68 0.39
CA PRO A 51 16.51 3.39 0.68
C PRO A 51 15.62 2.30 1.27
N GLU A 52 14.90 2.61 2.33
CA GLU A 52 13.69 1.86 2.60
C GLU A 52 12.83 2.06 1.34
N LYS A 53 13.17 1.32 0.26
CA LYS A 53 12.27 0.59 -0.57
C LYS A 53 11.52 -0.15 0.50
N GLN A 54 10.47 0.54 0.93
CA GLN A 54 9.25 -0.03 1.40
C GLN A 54 9.20 -1.37 0.69
N GLU A 55 9.58 -2.42 1.42
CA GLU A 55 9.12 -3.74 1.07
C GLU A 55 7.65 -3.52 0.74
N PRO A 56 7.17 -3.93 -0.45
CA PRO A 56 5.76 -3.77 -0.75
C PRO A 56 5.05 -4.49 0.39
N LYS A 57 4.61 -3.72 1.41
CA LYS A 57 3.78 -4.20 2.49
C LYS A 57 2.63 -4.79 1.73
N GLU A 58 2.58 -6.12 1.74
CA GLU A 58 1.72 -6.93 0.91
C GLU A 58 0.42 -6.18 0.65
N VAL A 59 0.24 -5.71 -0.58
CA VAL A 59 -0.98 -5.02 -1.01
C VAL A 59 -2.06 -6.08 -1.19
N THR A 60 -2.43 -6.78 -0.12
CA THR A 60 -3.44 -7.86 -0.11
C THR A 60 -4.08 -8.03 1.27
N LYS A 61 -4.30 -6.93 2.01
CA LYS A 61 -5.21 -6.90 3.18
C LYS A 61 -5.77 -5.50 3.29
N GLY A 62 -7.09 -5.34 3.19
CA GLY A 62 -7.77 -4.07 2.91
C GLY A 62 -7.17 -2.87 3.64
N MET A 63 -6.51 -2.01 2.86
CA MET A 63 -5.76 -0.86 3.36
C MET A 63 -6.71 0.09 4.08
N VAL A 64 -6.67 0.07 5.41
CA VAL A 64 -7.17 1.17 6.22
C VAL A 64 -6.02 2.15 6.41
N ILE A 65 -6.12 3.35 5.83
CA ILE A 65 -5.10 4.40 5.99
C ILE A 65 -5.62 5.40 7.01
N GLU A 66 -4.94 5.56 8.14
CA GLU A 66 -5.30 6.55 9.14
C GLU A 66 -4.80 7.94 8.70
N LYS A 67 -5.70 8.94 8.63
CA LYS A 67 -5.41 10.33 8.26
C LYS A 67 -5.96 11.24 9.37
N GLY A 68 -5.17 11.43 10.42
CA GLY A 68 -5.63 12.14 11.62
C GLY A 68 -6.77 11.38 12.29
N ASP A 69 -7.93 12.01 12.41
CA ASP A 69 -9.13 11.38 12.99
C ASP A 69 -9.96 10.57 11.97
N SER A 70 -9.66 10.65 10.67
CA SER A 70 -10.36 9.90 9.62
C SER A 70 -9.60 8.65 9.16
N LEU A 71 -10.34 7.68 8.62
CA LEU A 71 -9.84 6.42 8.08
C LEU A 71 -10.23 6.33 6.61
N MET A 72 -9.27 6.05 5.73
CA MET A 72 -9.56 5.70 4.33
C MET A 72 -9.67 4.18 4.20
N TRP A 73 -10.76 3.68 3.62
CA TRP A 73 -10.95 2.26 3.40
C TRP A 73 -11.80 1.97 2.16
N VAL A 74 -11.31 1.12 1.24
CA VAL A 74 -12.01 0.75 -0.01
C VAL A 74 -12.46 1.99 -0.81
N GLY A 75 -11.62 3.04 -0.79
CA GLY A 75 -11.90 4.30 -1.48
C GLY A 75 -12.90 5.23 -0.78
N MET A 76 -13.39 4.86 0.41
CA MET A 76 -14.22 5.74 1.26
C MET A 76 -13.36 6.48 2.27
N GLU A 77 -13.77 7.70 2.63
CA GLU A 77 -13.29 8.39 3.82
C GLU A 77 -14.31 8.24 4.96
N LEU A 78 -13.82 7.79 6.12
CA LEU A 78 -14.63 7.45 7.28
C LEU A 78 -14.19 8.24 8.50
N ALA A 79 -15.12 8.66 9.35
CA ALA A 79 -14.79 9.29 10.64
C ALA A 79 -15.57 8.68 11.81
N PRO A 80 -15.02 8.72 13.03
CA PRO A 80 -15.77 8.42 14.24
C PRO A 80 -17.00 9.31 14.38
N LEU A 81 -18.09 8.77 14.93
CA LEU A 81 -19.30 9.54 15.21
C LEU A 81 -19.12 10.53 16.37
N SER A 82 -18.70 11.75 16.03
CA SER A 82 -18.62 12.87 16.95
C SER A 82 -20.00 13.41 17.33
N ARG A 83 -20.07 14.21 18.42
CA ARG A 83 -21.32 14.85 18.85
C ARG A 83 -21.86 15.82 17.79
N SER A 84 -20.98 16.49 17.06
CA SER A 84 -21.33 17.44 16.00
C SER A 84 -21.95 16.72 14.80
N ILE A 85 -21.30 15.67 14.29
CA ILE A 85 -21.80 14.84 13.18
C ILE A 85 -23.18 14.28 13.51
N ARG A 86 -23.36 13.76 14.73
CA ARG A 86 -24.66 13.21 15.15
C ARG A 86 -25.79 14.23 15.11
N LYS A 87 -25.52 15.48 15.50
CA LYS A 87 -26.53 16.55 15.48
C LYS A 87 -26.85 16.98 14.06
N GLU A 88 -25.83 17.14 13.23
CA GLU A 88 -25.97 17.59 11.85
C GLU A 88 -26.76 16.58 10.99
N PHE A 89 -26.45 15.29 11.14
CA PHE A 89 -27.08 14.21 10.37
C PHE A 89 -28.23 13.51 11.12
N ASN A 90 -28.71 14.08 12.24
CA ASN A 90 -29.79 13.53 13.06
C ASN A 90 -29.63 12.04 13.44
N ILE A 91 -28.40 11.63 13.78
CA ILE A 91 -28.05 10.24 14.09
C ILE A 91 -28.33 9.94 15.56
N GLN A 92 -29.20 8.95 15.81
CA GLN A 92 -29.61 8.55 17.15
C GLN A 92 -28.42 8.08 18.02
N ALA A 93 -28.45 8.41 19.31
CA ALA A 93 -27.36 8.12 20.25
C ALA A 93 -27.02 6.62 20.37
N LYS A 94 -28.00 5.73 20.14
CA LYS A 94 -27.80 4.28 20.18
C LYS A 94 -26.97 3.73 19.01
N ILE A 95 -26.91 4.46 17.89
CA ILE A 95 -26.19 4.02 16.70
C ILE A 95 -24.69 4.21 16.95
N LYS A 96 -23.93 3.12 16.78
CA LYS A 96 -22.47 3.08 16.91
C LYS A 96 -21.88 2.55 15.62
N GLY A 97 -20.78 3.15 15.18
CA GLY A 97 -20.23 2.89 13.85
C GLY A 97 -19.24 3.94 13.40
N MET A 98 -18.84 3.81 12.14
CA MET A 98 -18.03 4.79 11.42
C MET A 98 -18.92 5.56 10.43
N PHE A 99 -18.85 6.88 10.45
CA PHE A 99 -19.57 7.77 9.54
C PHE A 99 -18.86 7.88 8.20
N VAL A 100 -19.59 7.81 7.08
CA VAL A 100 -19.05 7.99 5.73
C VAL A 100 -19.04 9.49 5.40
N ILE A 101 -17.85 10.07 5.33
CA ILE A 101 -17.63 11.48 4.94
C ILE A 101 -17.66 11.62 3.42
N ASP A 102 -17.04 10.67 2.72
CA ASP A 102 -16.97 10.64 1.26
C ASP A 102 -17.03 9.17 0.81
N GLU A 103 -17.96 8.84 -0.08
CA GLU A 103 -18.05 7.49 -0.67
C GLU A 103 -16.98 7.22 -1.75
N GLY A 104 -16.22 8.25 -2.14
CA GLY A 104 -15.26 8.21 -3.23
C GLY A 104 -15.92 8.08 -4.61
N LYS A 105 -15.08 7.87 -5.64
CA LYS A 105 -15.54 7.76 -7.05
C LYS A 105 -15.51 6.34 -7.62
N GLN A 106 -15.29 5.34 -6.76
CA GLN A 106 -14.97 3.98 -7.19
C GLN A 106 -15.98 2.95 -6.66
N LEU A 107 -15.52 1.95 -5.91
CA LEU A 107 -16.29 0.78 -5.50
C LEU A 107 -17.50 1.13 -4.63
N ALA A 108 -17.30 1.85 -3.53
CA ALA A 108 -18.36 2.11 -2.57
C ALA A 108 -19.54 2.89 -3.19
N GLN A 109 -19.27 3.94 -3.96
CA GLN A 109 -20.28 4.69 -4.70
C GLN A 109 -21.03 3.81 -5.72
N LYS A 110 -20.30 3.00 -6.51
CA LYS A 110 -20.87 2.09 -7.52
C LYS A 110 -21.88 1.10 -6.92
N TYR A 111 -21.63 0.64 -5.69
CA TYR A 111 -22.50 -0.32 -4.99
C TYR A 111 -23.52 0.34 -4.04
N GLY A 112 -23.65 1.66 -4.07
CA GLY A 112 -24.74 2.39 -3.41
C GLY A 112 -24.49 2.84 -1.97
N VAL A 113 -23.22 2.81 -1.52
CA VAL A 113 -22.80 3.55 -0.32
C VAL A 113 -22.87 5.03 -0.62
N LYS A 114 -23.31 5.84 0.33
CA LYS A 114 -23.44 7.29 0.20
C LYS A 114 -22.83 8.01 1.39
N THR A 115 -22.34 9.22 1.15
CA THR A 115 -22.07 10.19 2.22
C THR A 115 -23.28 10.32 3.14
N GLY A 116 -23.02 10.33 4.46
CA GLY A 116 -24.06 10.34 5.48
C GLY A 116 -24.40 8.97 6.06
N ASP A 117 -23.98 7.88 5.41
CA ASP A 117 -24.16 6.53 5.94
C ASP A 117 -23.32 6.31 7.21
N VAL A 118 -23.81 5.45 8.08
CA VAL A 118 -23.02 4.94 9.21
C VAL A 118 -22.77 3.45 9.03
N ILE A 119 -21.52 3.04 8.88
CA ILE A 119 -21.12 1.63 8.86
C ILE A 119 -21.17 1.10 10.30
N VAL A 120 -22.10 0.17 10.56
CA VAL A 120 -22.35 -0.44 11.87
C VAL A 120 -21.64 -1.79 12.00
N ALA A 121 -21.51 -2.54 10.90
CA ALA A 121 -20.84 -3.83 10.86
C ALA A 121 -20.16 -4.09 9.50
N ILE A 122 -19.11 -4.92 9.52
CA ILE A 122 -18.48 -5.48 8.32
C ILE A 122 -18.49 -7.00 8.45
N GLY A 123 -19.09 -7.70 7.49
CA GLY A 123 -19.21 -9.16 7.52
C GLY A 123 -19.86 -9.67 8.80
N ARG A 124 -20.95 -9.03 9.25
CA ARG A 124 -21.67 -9.28 10.52
C ARG A 124 -20.86 -9.06 11.80
N LYS A 125 -19.65 -8.50 11.72
CA LYS A 125 -18.84 -8.13 12.88
C LYS A 125 -19.06 -6.64 13.19
N PRO A 126 -19.54 -6.27 14.39
CA PRO A 126 -19.85 -4.88 14.73
C PRO A 126 -18.58 -4.02 14.82
N VAL A 127 -18.66 -2.78 14.33
CA VAL A 127 -17.54 -1.82 14.25
C VAL A 127 -17.85 -0.52 15.00
N ALA A 128 -18.05 -0.62 16.31
CA ALA A 128 -18.46 0.52 17.13
C ALA A 128 -17.42 1.65 17.28
N THR A 129 -16.15 1.40 16.96
CA THR A 129 -15.03 2.35 17.11
C THR A 129 -14.07 2.22 15.94
N ALA A 130 -13.25 3.26 15.70
CA ALA A 130 -12.17 3.23 14.70
C ALA A 130 -11.24 2.03 14.90
N ARG A 131 -10.82 1.75 16.14
CA ARG A 131 -9.96 0.60 16.44
C ARG A 131 -10.65 -0.74 16.13
N ALA A 132 -11.93 -0.87 16.44
CA ALA A 132 -12.70 -2.07 16.09
C ALA A 132 -12.84 -2.19 14.57
N PHE A 133 -13.08 -1.08 13.88
CA PHE A 133 -13.15 -1.02 12.42
C PHE A 133 -11.86 -1.54 11.78
N VAL A 134 -10.69 -0.98 12.15
CA VAL A 134 -9.38 -1.42 11.62
C VAL A 134 -9.17 -2.92 11.87
N LYS A 135 -9.45 -3.40 13.09
CA LYS A 135 -9.31 -4.82 13.43
C LYS A 135 -10.21 -5.70 12.57
N VAL A 136 -11.48 -5.32 12.40
CA VAL A 136 -12.44 -6.09 11.63
C VAL A 136 -12.09 -6.06 10.15
N ALA A 137 -11.81 -4.88 9.58
CA ALA A 137 -11.38 -4.71 8.19
C ALA A 137 -10.18 -5.62 7.88
N ASN A 138 -9.14 -5.57 8.70
CA ASN A 138 -7.97 -6.44 8.53
C ASN A 138 -8.29 -7.93 8.71
N SER A 139 -9.38 -8.31 9.37
CA SER A 139 -9.75 -9.72 9.57
C SER A 139 -10.64 -10.29 8.47
N VAL A 140 -11.19 -9.45 7.59
CA VAL A 140 -12.15 -9.87 6.56
C VAL A 140 -11.38 -10.43 5.36
N GLN A 141 -11.83 -11.56 4.85
CA GLN A 141 -11.33 -12.11 3.60
C GLN A 141 -12.01 -11.37 2.45
N TYR A 142 -11.20 -10.75 1.61
CA TYR A 142 -11.68 -9.91 0.51
C TYR A 142 -11.98 -10.72 -0.76
N THR A 143 -11.76 -12.04 -0.78
CA THR A 143 -11.85 -12.87 -1.99
C THR A 143 -13.26 -12.98 -2.57
N GLU A 144 -14.31 -12.91 -1.73
CA GLU A 144 -15.71 -13.06 -2.15
C GLU A 144 -16.48 -11.73 -2.17
N GLY A 145 -15.81 -10.63 -1.80
CA GLY A 145 -16.43 -9.33 -1.54
C GLY A 145 -16.67 -9.05 -0.07
N ILE A 146 -17.16 -7.84 0.20
CA ILE A 146 -17.35 -7.26 1.53
C ILE A 146 -18.84 -7.01 1.73
N LEU A 147 -19.42 -7.58 2.79
CA LEU A 147 -20.75 -7.22 3.26
C LEU A 147 -20.65 -6.08 4.28
N LEU A 148 -21.37 -4.99 4.03
CA LEU A 148 -21.50 -3.84 4.93
C LEU A 148 -22.91 -3.77 5.48
N ASP A 149 -23.00 -3.62 6.80
CA ASP A 149 -24.24 -3.28 7.47
C ASP A 149 -24.20 -1.79 7.75
N ILE A 150 -25.04 -1.00 7.06
CA ILE A 150 -25.07 0.45 7.18
C ILE A 150 -26.37 0.92 7.83
N ASN A 151 -26.33 2.07 8.50
CA ASN A 151 -27.50 2.80 8.95
C ASN A 151 -27.64 4.08 8.11
N ARG A 152 -28.80 4.21 7.44
CA ARG A 152 -29.19 5.37 6.64
C ARG A 152 -30.53 5.85 7.14
N ASP A 153 -30.59 7.07 7.67
CA ASP A 153 -31.81 7.68 8.21
C ASP A 153 -32.53 6.80 9.25
N GLY A 154 -31.75 6.11 10.10
CA GLY A 154 -32.28 5.22 11.13
C GLY A 154 -32.68 3.83 10.63
N LYS A 155 -32.63 3.56 9.33
CA LYS A 155 -32.89 2.23 8.73
C LYS A 155 -31.58 1.48 8.52
N THR A 156 -31.58 0.17 8.79
CA THR A 156 -30.44 -0.69 8.48
C THR A 156 -30.55 -1.19 7.03
N LEU A 157 -29.48 -1.03 6.25
CA LEU A 157 -29.34 -1.56 4.90
C LEU A 157 -28.10 -2.45 4.84
N TYR A 158 -28.13 -3.40 3.91
CA TYR A 158 -27.03 -4.33 3.67
C TYR A 158 -26.49 -4.08 2.27
N ILE A 159 -25.20 -3.80 2.15
CA ILE A 159 -24.53 -3.54 0.87
C ILE A 159 -23.42 -4.58 0.69
N ALA A 160 -23.48 -5.32 -0.40
CA ALA A 160 -22.41 -6.23 -0.81
C ALA A 160 -21.53 -5.53 -1.87
N ILE A 161 -20.26 -5.31 -1.54
CA ILE A 161 -19.25 -4.77 -2.44
C ILE A 161 -18.39 -5.95 -2.91
N PRO A 162 -18.57 -6.49 -4.12
CA PRO A 162 -17.68 -7.52 -4.64
C PRO A 162 -16.26 -6.95 -4.77
N PHE A 163 -15.27 -7.79 -4.52
CA PHE A 163 -13.88 -7.41 -4.73
C PHE A 163 -13.57 -7.50 -6.22
N GLU A 164 -13.50 -6.34 -6.86
CA GLU A 164 -13.05 -6.24 -8.24
C GLU A 164 -11.51 -6.29 -8.21
N TYR A 165 -10.93 -7.45 -8.51
CA TYR A 165 -9.48 -7.57 -8.66
C TYR A 165 -9.01 -6.51 -9.67
N GLN A 166 -8.13 -5.60 -9.23
CA GLN A 166 -7.52 -4.58 -10.10
C GLN A 166 -6.58 -5.21 -11.15
N TYR A 167 -6.38 -6.53 -11.13
CA TYR A 167 -5.98 -7.30 -12.30
C TYR A 167 -7.23 -7.64 -13.11
N GLY A 168 -7.54 -6.81 -14.11
CA GLY A 168 -8.22 -7.33 -15.31
C GLY A 168 -7.44 -8.53 -15.86
N PRO A 169 -8.02 -9.39 -16.72
CA PRO A 169 -7.38 -10.62 -17.18
C PRO A 169 -6.09 -10.32 -17.94
N LEU A 170 -4.97 -10.25 -17.22
CA LEU A 170 -3.64 -10.12 -17.77
C LEU A 170 -3.08 -11.54 -17.84
N LEU A 171 -3.30 -12.13 -19.02
CA LEU A 171 -2.78 -13.41 -19.51
C LEU A 171 -3.60 -14.66 -19.11
N GLY A 172 -4.61 -14.99 -19.92
CA GLY A 172 -4.84 -16.39 -20.25
C GLY A 172 -3.60 -16.94 -21.00
N PRO A 173 -3.22 -18.21 -20.82
CA PRO A 173 -1.98 -18.75 -21.38
C PRO A 173 -1.99 -18.58 -22.91
N ASN A 174 -0.99 -17.90 -23.43
CA ASN A 174 -0.69 -17.87 -24.85
C ASN A 174 -0.51 -19.31 -25.34
N LYS A 175 -1.50 -19.83 -26.08
CA LYS A 175 -1.30 -20.86 -27.11
C LYS A 175 -2.32 -20.67 -28.22
N GLY A 176 -1.91 -20.00 -29.29
CA GLY A 176 -2.47 -20.15 -30.63
C GLY A 176 -3.83 -19.51 -30.88
N SER A 177 -3.83 -18.51 -31.76
CA SER A 177 -4.87 -18.30 -32.79
C SER A 177 -6.32 -18.58 -32.41
N TRP A 178 -7.12 -17.53 -32.19
CA TRP A 178 -8.49 -17.43 -32.73
C TRP A 178 -8.83 -15.94 -32.97
N GLN A 179 -8.61 -15.48 -34.20
CA GLN A 179 -9.38 -14.38 -34.76
C GLN A 179 -10.67 -14.96 -35.35
N LEU A 180 -11.75 -14.17 -35.25
CA LEU A 180 -13.04 -14.29 -35.92
C LEU A 180 -14.01 -15.38 -35.42
N GLY A 181 -15.11 -14.92 -34.81
CA GLY A 181 -16.38 -15.66 -34.70
C GLY A 181 -16.90 -15.84 -33.27
N SER A 182 -17.39 -14.77 -32.64
CA SER A 182 -18.18 -14.89 -31.40
C SER A 182 -19.66 -15.14 -31.74
N PRO A 183 -20.29 -16.29 -31.42
CA PRO A 183 -21.75 -16.45 -31.53
C PRO A 183 -22.50 -16.15 -30.23
N PHE A 184 -21.82 -15.81 -29.13
CA PHE A 184 -22.47 -15.61 -27.83
C PHE A 184 -22.92 -14.16 -27.63
N SER A 185 -23.85 -13.73 -28.48
CA SER A 185 -24.87 -12.76 -28.09
C SER A 185 -26.02 -13.53 -27.43
N GLY A 186 -26.35 -13.16 -26.20
CA GLY A 186 -27.66 -13.42 -25.60
C GLY A 186 -27.74 -14.59 -24.62
N LYS A 187 -27.75 -14.27 -23.32
CA LYS A 187 -28.84 -14.62 -22.39
C LYS A 187 -28.72 -13.80 -21.11
N VAL A 188 -29.62 -12.84 -20.97
CA VAL A 188 -29.91 -12.10 -19.74
C VAL A 188 -30.61 -13.08 -18.79
N PHE A 189 -30.01 -13.37 -17.63
CA PHE A 189 -30.65 -14.16 -16.58
C PHE A 189 -31.65 -13.26 -15.82
N GLN A 190 -32.94 -13.47 -16.06
CA GLN A 190 -34.03 -12.93 -15.23
C GLN A 190 -34.32 -13.93 -14.10
N TYR A 191 -34.23 -13.48 -12.85
CA TYR A 191 -34.77 -14.21 -11.70
C TYR A 191 -36.15 -13.63 -11.35
N GLY A 192 -37.18 -14.49 -11.33
CA GLY A 192 -38.52 -14.23 -10.79
C GLY A 192 -38.91 -15.32 -9.78
N PRO A 193 -39.83 -15.05 -8.84
CA PRO A 193 -40.02 -15.89 -7.66
C PRO A 193 -40.79 -17.18 -7.95
N VAL A 194 -40.34 -18.26 -7.31
CA VAL A 194 -40.97 -19.58 -7.29
C VAL A 194 -42.09 -19.56 -6.26
N PHE A 195 -43.34 -19.75 -6.70
CA PHE A 195 -44.43 -20.16 -5.82
C PHE A 195 -44.69 -21.66 -6.01
N LYS A 196 -44.90 -22.33 -4.87
CA LYS A 196 -45.06 -23.77 -4.65
C LYS A 196 -46.12 -24.42 -5.54
#